data_AF-A0A523B1U9-F1
#
_entry.id   AF-A0A523B1U9-F1
#
_cell.length_a   1.000
_cell.length_b   1.000
_cell.length_c   1.000
_cell.angle_alpha   90.00
_cell.angle_beta   90.00
_cell.angle_gamma   90.00
#
_symmetry.space_group_name_H-M   'P 1'
#
loop_
_entity.id
_entity.type
_entity.pdbx_description
1 polymer ?
#
loop_
_entity_poly.entity_id
_entity_poly.type
_entity_poly.pdbx_seq_one_letter_code
_entity_poly.pdbx_strand_id
1 'polypeptide(L)'
;MKLRLMDLLACPMCKKFPLKLLIFRVEERDKPKELPSKCPLYCALKSGWVKDVKPTDDECLDCFSKEIVEGLIICEECYRWYPIIDEIPHMLPDDLRLMDPDEELEFMNRWIDKFPKEITESGRPFNEESLREYRVKKGRRRS
;
A
#
# COMPACT_ATOMS: atom_id res chain seq x y z
N MET A 1 -7.04 -6.45 2.09
CA MET A 1 -6.31 -5.91 3.26
C MET A 1 -7.21 -5.01 4.09
N LYS A 2 -7.35 -5.27 5.39
CA LYS A 2 -8.09 -4.40 6.31
C LYS A 2 -7.30 -3.13 6.64
N LEU A 3 -7.96 -1.97 6.60
CA LEU A 3 -7.37 -0.66 6.94
C LEU A 3 -6.64 -0.64 8.29
N ARG A 4 -7.21 -1.32 9.30
CA ARG A 4 -6.63 -1.43 10.65
C ARG A 4 -5.24 -2.06 10.69
N LEU A 5 -4.84 -2.82 9.66
CA LEU A 5 -3.50 -3.41 9.61
C LEU A 5 -2.43 -2.32 9.53
N MET A 6 -2.75 -1.15 8.96
CA MET A 6 -1.83 0.00 8.90
C MET A 6 -1.41 0.54 10.27
N ASP A 7 -2.14 0.25 11.34
CA ASP A 7 -1.75 0.56 12.73
C ASP A 7 -0.57 -0.30 13.21
N LEU A 8 -0.33 -1.44 12.56
CA LEU A 8 0.70 -2.41 12.91
C LEU A 8 1.88 -2.40 11.94
N LEU A 9 1.68 -1.95 10.71
CA LEU A 9 2.70 -2.01 9.65
C LEU A 9 3.72 -0.88 9.78
N ALA A 10 4.99 -1.26 9.89
CA ALA A 10 6.13 -0.39 9.74
C ALA A 10 6.95 -0.77 8.49
N CYS A 11 7.73 0.17 7.96
CA CYS A 11 8.60 -0.11 6.82
C CYS A 11 9.57 -1.25 7.17
N PRO A 12 9.64 -2.36 6.40
CA PRO A 12 10.55 -3.47 6.70
C PRO A 12 12.02 -3.05 6.69
N MET A 13 12.35 -1.97 5.96
CA MET A 13 13.72 -1.52 5.72
C MET A 13 14.23 -0.51 6.75
N CYS A 14 13.45 0.55 7.04
CA CYS A 14 13.87 1.60 7.98
C CYS A 14 13.05 1.67 9.27
N LYS A 15 12.06 0.78 9.43
CA LYS A 15 11.15 0.71 10.59
C LYS A 15 10.29 1.95 10.83
N LYS A 16 10.20 2.86 9.84
CA LYS A 16 9.29 4.01 9.87
C LYS A 16 7.84 3.59 10.06
N PHE A 17 7.19 4.25 10.99
CA PHE A 17 5.76 4.23 11.24
C PHE A 17 5.29 5.67 11.53
N PRO A 18 4.11 6.11 11.04
CA PRO A 18 3.19 5.38 10.15
C PRO A 18 3.66 5.35 8.69
N LEU A 19 3.03 4.48 7.89
CA LEU A 19 3.19 4.43 6.43
C LEU A 19 1.99 5.13 5.76
N LYS A 20 2.24 5.74 4.60
CA LYS A 20 1.19 6.35 3.78
C LYS A 20 0.51 5.30 2.93
N LEU A 21 -0.81 5.38 2.82
CA LEU A 21 -1.62 4.46 2.04
C LEU A 21 -2.34 5.20 0.92
N LEU A 22 -2.22 4.71 -0.32
CA LEU A 22 -3.06 5.10 -1.44
C LEU A 22 -3.96 3.92 -1.81
N ILE A 23 -5.26 4.13 -1.85
CA ILE A 23 -6.24 3.08 -2.15
C ILE A 23 -6.63 3.20 -3.61
N PHE A 24 -6.50 2.10 -4.37
CA PHE A 24 -6.89 2.07 -5.78
C PHE A 24 -8.21 1.38 -6.00
N ARG A 25 -8.46 0.29 -5.25
CA ARG A 25 -9.70 -0.47 -5.25
C ARG A 25 -10.04 -0.94 -3.84
N VAL A 26 -11.30 -0.74 -3.45
CA VAL A 26 -11.86 -1.19 -2.18
C VAL A 26 -13.14 -1.97 -2.45
N GLU A 27 -13.38 -3.02 -1.69
CA GLU A 27 -14.62 -3.78 -1.68
C GLU A 27 -15.26 -3.68 -0.29
N GLU A 28 -16.60 -3.69 -0.28
CA GLU A 28 -17.37 -3.75 0.95
C GLU A 28 -17.71 -5.20 1.30
N ARG A 29 -17.51 -5.55 2.57
CA ARG A 29 -17.81 -6.84 3.17
C ARG A 29 -18.75 -6.66 4.36
N ASP A 30 -19.26 -7.78 4.90
CA ASP A 30 -20.16 -7.74 6.05
C ASP A 30 -19.53 -7.03 7.26
N LYS A 31 -20.30 -6.10 7.83
CA LYS A 31 -19.95 -5.41 9.07
C LYS A 31 -20.13 -6.39 10.24
N PRO A 32 -19.22 -6.39 11.23
CA PRO A 32 -19.47 -7.11 12.46
C PRO A 32 -20.66 -6.49 13.19
N LYS A 33 -21.45 -7.31 13.90
CA LYS A 33 -22.62 -6.84 14.67
C LYS A 33 -22.24 -5.84 15.77
N GLU A 34 -21.06 -6.02 16.34
CA GLU A 34 -20.49 -5.20 17.40
C GLU A 34 -19.04 -4.84 17.04
N LEU A 35 -18.57 -3.71 17.57
CA LEU A 35 -17.21 -3.24 17.28
C LEU A 35 -16.18 -4.13 18.00
N PRO A 36 -15.37 -4.94 17.29
CA PRO A 36 -14.50 -5.91 17.95
C PRO A 36 -13.36 -5.25 18.74
N SER A 37 -12.79 -4.17 18.17
CA SER A 37 -11.65 -3.45 18.76
C SER A 37 -11.39 -2.16 17.98
N LYS A 38 -10.84 -1.14 18.65
CA LYS A 38 -10.30 0.06 18.01
C LYS A 38 -8.79 -0.06 17.73
N CYS A 39 -8.28 0.77 16.82
CA CYS A 39 -6.85 0.92 16.62
C CYS A 39 -6.23 1.66 17.83
N PRO A 40 -5.12 1.19 18.41
CA PRO A 40 -4.47 1.85 19.54
C PRO A 40 -3.67 3.11 19.17
N LEU A 41 -3.04 3.19 17.99
CA LEU A 41 -2.07 4.24 17.67
C LEU A 41 -2.50 5.11 16.48
N TYR A 42 -2.77 4.50 15.33
CA TYR A 42 -2.97 5.17 14.05
C TYR A 42 -4.26 4.68 13.36
N CYS A 43 -5.05 5.63 12.87
CA CYS A 43 -6.29 5.36 12.14
C CYS A 43 -6.05 5.63 10.64
N ALA A 44 -5.90 4.58 9.84
CA ALA A 44 -5.72 4.74 8.40
C ALA A 44 -6.97 5.28 7.68
N LEU A 45 -8.19 5.02 8.21
CA LEU A 45 -9.42 5.58 7.65
C LEU A 45 -9.40 7.12 7.67
N LYS A 46 -8.90 7.71 8.76
CA LYS A 46 -8.78 9.17 8.92
C LYS A 46 -7.37 9.71 8.65
N SER A 47 -6.43 8.83 8.28
CA SER A 47 -5.02 9.15 8.03
C SER A 47 -4.34 9.94 9.16
N GLY A 48 -4.52 9.53 10.42
CA GLY A 48 -3.93 10.26 11.57
C GLY A 48 -3.86 9.46 12.86
N TRP A 49 -3.16 10.01 13.86
CA TRP A 49 -3.05 9.40 15.18
C TRP A 49 -4.41 9.37 15.88
N VAL A 50 -4.75 8.24 16.49
CA VAL A 50 -6.07 8.00 17.11
C VAL A 50 -6.39 9.05 18.19
N LYS A 51 -5.38 9.48 18.95
CA LYS A 51 -5.49 10.54 19.96
C LYS A 51 -5.97 11.88 19.38
N ASP A 52 -5.64 12.17 18.12
CA ASP A 52 -5.89 13.44 17.47
C ASP A 52 -7.18 13.38 16.65
N VAL A 53 -7.39 12.28 15.90
CA VAL A 53 -8.54 12.14 14.98
C VAL A 53 -9.80 11.56 15.63
N LYS A 54 -9.67 10.90 16.78
CA LYS A 54 -10.76 10.36 17.63
C LYS A 54 -11.95 9.77 16.83
N PRO A 55 -11.75 8.67 16.08
CA PRO A 55 -12.82 8.07 15.28
C PRO A 55 -13.98 7.57 16.16
N THR A 56 -15.20 7.77 15.68
CA THR A 56 -16.41 7.29 16.35
C THR A 56 -16.56 5.77 16.21
N ASP A 57 -17.46 5.18 17.00
CA ASP A 57 -17.74 3.74 16.93
C ASP A 57 -18.35 3.37 15.58
N ASP A 58 -19.26 4.20 15.05
CA ASP A 58 -19.88 4.02 13.74
C ASP A 58 -18.84 4.07 12.60
N GLU A 59 -17.90 5.01 12.66
CA GLU A 59 -16.79 5.09 11.69
C GLU A 59 -15.88 3.87 11.78
N CYS A 60 -15.63 3.38 13.00
CA CYS A 60 -14.86 2.16 13.19
C CYS A 60 -15.61 0.95 12.62
N LEU A 61 -16.91 0.81 12.88
CA LEU A 61 -17.74 -0.27 12.31
C LEU A 61 -17.74 -0.23 10.78
N ASP A 62 -17.83 0.95 10.18
CA ASP A 62 -17.70 1.13 8.72
C ASP A 62 -16.30 0.75 8.20
N CYS A 63 -15.25 1.05 8.98
CA CYS A 63 -13.89 0.64 8.66
C CYS A 63 -13.75 -0.89 8.57
N PHE A 64 -14.47 -1.66 9.39
CA PHE A 64 -14.40 -3.14 9.37
C PHE A 64 -14.94 -3.76 8.08
N SER A 65 -15.94 -3.13 7.45
CA SER A 65 -16.47 -3.59 6.15
C SER A 65 -15.54 -3.30 4.98
N LYS A 66 -14.60 -2.37 5.09
CA LYS A 66 -13.74 -1.98 3.96
C LYS A 66 -12.56 -2.93 3.80
N GLU A 67 -12.49 -3.57 2.65
CA GLU A 67 -11.37 -4.42 2.25
C GLU A 67 -10.62 -3.76 1.09
N ILE A 68 -9.36 -3.40 1.31
CA ILE A 68 -8.51 -2.85 0.24
C ILE A 68 -8.05 -4.02 -0.62
N VAL A 69 -8.49 -4.05 -1.87
CA VAL A 69 -8.13 -5.11 -2.83
C VAL A 69 -6.86 -4.72 -3.57
N GLU A 70 -6.77 -3.47 -4.04
CA GLU A 70 -5.56 -2.93 -4.66
C GLU A 70 -5.22 -1.56 -4.07
N GLY A 71 -3.93 -1.33 -3.84
CA GLY A 71 -3.44 -0.10 -3.25
C GLY A 71 -1.93 -0.05 -3.17
N LEU A 72 -1.40 1.03 -2.62
CA LEU A 72 0.02 1.30 -2.52
C LEU A 72 0.35 1.78 -1.11
N ILE A 73 1.28 1.10 -0.45
CA ILE A 73 1.83 1.53 0.83
C ILE A 73 3.16 2.22 0.55
N ILE A 74 3.38 3.40 1.10
CA ILE A 74 4.55 4.24 0.86
C ILE A 74 5.22 4.57 2.19
N CYS A 75 6.54 4.39 2.23
CA CYS A 75 7.37 4.94 3.28
C CYS A 75 7.92 6.31 2.84
N GLU A 76 7.47 7.39 3.49
CA GLU A 76 7.93 8.75 3.18
C GLU A 76 9.35 9.06 3.68
N GLU A 77 9.99 8.14 4.40
CA GLU A 77 11.36 8.31 4.90
C GLU A 77 12.42 7.72 3.96
N CYS A 78 12.18 6.53 3.42
CA CYS A 78 13.12 5.86 2.52
C CYS A 78 12.61 5.73 1.07
N TYR A 79 11.44 6.32 0.77
CA TYR A 79 10.78 6.32 -0.53
C TYR A 79 10.53 4.94 -1.13
N ARG A 80 10.47 3.90 -0.28
CA ARG A 80 10.02 2.58 -0.68
C ARG A 80 8.52 2.53 -0.75
N TRP A 81 8.04 1.84 -1.76
CA TRP A 81 6.62 1.55 -1.91
C TRP A 81 6.40 0.04 -1.93
N TYR A 82 5.24 -0.41 -1.48
CA TYR A 82 4.84 -1.81 -1.41
C TYR A 82 3.43 -1.91 -1.99
N PRO A 83 3.20 -2.71 -3.04
CA PRO A 83 1.88 -2.86 -3.61
C PRO A 83 1.00 -3.72 -2.70
N ILE A 84 -0.31 -3.45 -2.73
CA ILE A 84 -1.35 -4.35 -2.26
C ILE A 84 -1.96 -4.96 -3.52
N ILE A 85 -1.83 -6.28 -3.67
CA ILE A 85 -2.34 -7.04 -4.83
C ILE A 85 -3.25 -8.12 -4.27
N ASP A 86 -4.47 -8.21 -4.79
CA ASP A 86 -5.49 -9.17 -4.36
C ASP A 86 -5.59 -9.27 -2.83
N GLU A 87 -5.68 -8.10 -2.18
CA GLU A 87 -5.81 -7.94 -0.73
C GLU A 87 -4.56 -8.24 0.11
N ILE A 88 -3.45 -8.64 -0.51
CA ILE A 88 -2.21 -9.02 0.14
C ILE A 88 -1.18 -7.88 0.01
N PRO A 89 -0.67 -7.31 1.12
CA PRO A 89 0.42 -6.33 1.07
C PRO A 89 1.77 -7.03 0.84
N HIS A 90 2.44 -6.75 -0.29
CA HIS A 90 3.72 -7.34 -0.66
C HIS A 90 4.88 -6.54 -0.03
N MET A 91 5.11 -6.73 1.28
CA MET A 91 6.11 -5.98 2.07
C MET A 91 7.42 -6.73 2.25
N LEU A 92 8.01 -7.19 1.13
CA LEU A 92 9.28 -7.90 1.14
C LEU A 92 10.49 -6.93 1.15
N PRO A 93 11.65 -7.37 1.67
CA PRO A 93 12.94 -6.71 1.46
C PRO A 93 13.30 -6.54 -0.03
N ASP A 94 14.10 -5.52 -0.33
CA ASP A 94 14.45 -5.15 -1.71
C ASP A 94 15.14 -6.28 -2.49
N ASP A 95 16.00 -7.07 -1.83
CA ASP A 95 16.72 -8.19 -2.44
C ASP A 95 15.76 -9.24 -2.99
N LEU A 96 14.71 -9.59 -2.25
CA LEU A 96 13.68 -10.53 -2.72
C LEU A 96 12.83 -9.94 -3.85
N ARG A 97 12.55 -8.64 -3.81
CA ARG A 97 11.76 -7.94 -4.84
C ARG A 97 12.52 -7.82 -6.16
N LEU A 98 13.84 -7.67 -6.10
CA LEU A 98 14.70 -7.61 -7.27
C LEU A 98 14.87 -8.98 -7.95
N MET A 99 14.66 -10.09 -7.23
CA MET A 99 14.74 -11.45 -7.80
C MET A 99 13.61 -11.74 -8.78
N ASP A 100 12.40 -11.23 -8.53
CA ASP A 100 11.23 -11.39 -9.40
C ASP A 100 10.44 -10.08 -9.51
N PRO A 101 10.89 -9.15 -10.37
CA PRO A 101 10.34 -7.79 -10.42
C PRO A 101 9.07 -7.69 -11.29
N ASP A 102 8.73 -8.74 -12.06
CA ASP A 102 7.73 -8.67 -13.12
C ASP A 102 6.33 -8.32 -12.56
N GLU A 103 5.92 -8.93 -11.44
CA GLU A 103 4.61 -8.67 -10.81
C GLU A 103 4.48 -7.21 -10.33
N GLU A 104 5.49 -6.69 -9.63
CA GLU A 104 5.47 -5.31 -9.12
C GLU A 104 5.54 -4.28 -10.24
N LEU A 105 6.33 -4.55 -11.29
CA LEU A 105 6.44 -3.68 -12.45
C LEU A 105 5.15 -3.69 -13.28
N GLU A 106 4.45 -4.83 -13.39
CA GLU A 106 3.12 -4.89 -14.00
C GLU A 106 2.10 -4.11 -13.19
N PHE A 107 2.13 -4.23 -11.87
CA PHE A 107 1.28 -3.45 -10.96
C PHE A 107 1.54 -1.95 -11.13
N MET A 108 2.81 -1.53 -11.09
CA MET A 108 3.21 -0.14 -11.30
C MET A 108 2.76 0.34 -12.68
N ASN A 109 2.93 -0.46 -13.74
CA ASN A 109 2.47 -0.10 -15.08
C ASN A 109 0.96 0.16 -15.16
N ARG A 110 0.16 -0.60 -14.42
CA ARG A 110 -1.30 -0.47 -14.38
C ARG A 110 -1.74 0.80 -13.65
N TRP A 111 -1.02 1.18 -12.61
CA TRP A 111 -1.45 2.22 -11.66
C TRP A 111 -0.57 3.47 -11.63
N ILE A 112 0.41 3.59 -12.53
CA ILE A 112 1.42 4.67 -12.54
C ILE A 112 0.81 6.08 -12.44
N ASP A 113 -0.34 6.32 -13.07
CA ASP A 113 -1.01 7.63 -13.06
C ASP A 113 -1.52 8.04 -11.66
N LYS A 114 -1.66 7.08 -10.74
CA LYS A 114 -2.04 7.31 -9.34
C LYS A 114 -0.83 7.39 -8.40
N PHE A 115 0.38 7.12 -8.88
CA PHE A 115 1.58 7.19 -8.04
C PHE A 115 1.99 8.65 -7.79
N PRO A 116 2.44 9.00 -6.58
CA PRO A 116 3.03 10.32 -6.33
C PRO A 116 4.32 10.52 -7.11
N LYS A 117 4.60 11.77 -7.51
CA LYS A 117 5.79 12.11 -8.30
C LYS A 117 7.08 11.69 -7.61
N GLU A 118 7.14 11.83 -6.29
CA GLU A 118 8.30 11.48 -5.48
C GLU A 118 8.64 9.99 -5.62
N ILE A 119 7.63 9.13 -5.77
CA ILE A 119 7.81 7.69 -5.96
C ILE A 119 8.10 7.34 -7.41
N THR A 120 7.49 8.03 -8.38
CA THR A 120 7.83 7.79 -9.79
C THR A 120 9.26 8.23 -10.12
N GLU A 121 9.77 9.28 -9.47
CA GLU A 121 11.13 9.80 -9.68
C GLU A 121 12.18 9.07 -8.84
N SER A 122 11.93 8.89 -7.54
CA SER A 122 12.95 8.41 -6.57
C SER A 122 12.54 7.14 -5.82
N GLY A 123 11.46 6.49 -6.25
CA GLY A 123 10.93 5.28 -5.62
C GLY A 123 11.93 4.13 -5.61
N ARG A 124 11.88 3.33 -4.55
CA ARG A 124 12.69 2.12 -4.40
C ARG A 124 11.81 0.88 -4.18
N PRO A 125 12.24 -0.30 -4.66
CA PRO A 125 13.40 -0.54 -5.52
C PRO A 125 13.15 -0.13 -6.98
N PHE A 126 11.89 0.08 -7.36
CA PHE A 126 11.49 0.46 -8.71
C PHE A 126 10.93 1.87 -8.79
N ASN A 127 11.19 2.51 -9.92
CA ASN A 127 10.74 3.85 -10.28
C ASN A 127 10.35 3.89 -11.78
N GLU A 128 10.09 5.07 -12.33
CA GLU A 128 9.69 5.20 -13.74
C GLU A 128 10.76 4.68 -14.72
N GLU A 129 12.04 4.83 -14.38
CA GLU A 129 13.15 4.28 -15.19
C GLU A 129 13.08 2.75 -15.25
N SER A 130 12.90 2.11 -14.09
CA SER A 130 12.72 0.65 -13.99
C SER A 130 11.55 0.17 -14.87
N LEU A 131 10.44 0.91 -14.85
CA LEU A 131 9.25 0.61 -15.65
C LEU A 131 9.51 0.78 -17.16
N ARG A 132 10.28 1.80 -17.57
CA ARG A 132 10.69 1.97 -18.98
C ARG A 132 11.52 0.79 -19.47
N GLU A 133 12.50 0.34 -18.69
CA GLU A 133 13.30 -0.84 -19.04
C GLU A 133 12.46 -2.10 -19.17
N TYR A 134 11.52 -2.30 -18.24
CA TYR A 134 10.57 -3.41 -18.26
C TYR A 134 9.74 -3.45 -19.54
N ARG A 135 9.16 -2.30 -19.95
CA ARG A 135 8.38 -2.18 -21.19
C ARG A 135 9.20 -2.57 -22.42
N VAL A 136 10.46 -2.15 -22.49
CA VAL A 136 11.38 -2.52 -23.59
C VAL A 136 11.65 -4.03 -23.61
N LYS A 137 11.95 -4.63 -22.44
CA LYS A 137 12.20 -6.08 -22.31
C LYS A 137 10.97 -6.90 -22.72
N LYS A 138 9.78 -6.50 -22.28
CA LYS A 138 8.52 -7.20 -22.63
C LYS A 138 8.17 -7.06 -24.12
N GLY A 139 8.45 -5.90 -24.71
CA GLY A 139 8.29 -5.68 -26.16
C GLY A 139 9.16 -6.62 -27.00
N ARG A 140 10.43 -6.81 -26.60
CA ARG A 140 11.38 -7.73 -27.28
C ARG A 140 11.04 -9.21 -27.12
N ARG A 141 10.37 -9.61 -26.03
CA ARG A 141 9.92 -11.01 -25.82
C ARG A 141 8.67 -11.37 -26.66
N ARG A 142 7.96 -10.39 -27.20
CA ARG A 142 6.74 -10.58 -28.00
C ARG A 142 6.99 -10.53 -29.52
N SER A 143 8.23 -10.27 -29.93
CA SER A 143 8.73 -10.26 -31.31
C SER A 143 9.63 -11.44 -31.57
#